data_AF-A0A922D7K4-F1
#
_entry.id   AF-A0A922D7K4-F1
#
_cell.length_a   1.000
_cell.length_b   1.000
_cell.length_c   1.000
_cell.angle_alpha   90.00
_cell.angle_beta   90.00
_cell.angle_gamma   90.00
#
_symmetry.space_group_name_H-M   'P 1'
#
loop_
_entity.id
_entity.type
_entity.pdbx_description
1 polymer ?
#
loop_
_entity_poly.entity_id
_entity_poly.type
_entity_poly.pdbx_seq_one_letter_code
_entity_poly.pdbx_strand_id
1 'polypeptide(L)'
;MNMEVSDQNRQSNEEAYTPQEISIGPFHRNNQKLQKMEDFKLRYLKRFEGRAETKLEDIVSTIEGEEERVRECYSETITLGSDDFVTMILVDASFIIELFKQNNWRIWDDYDREILKPWLCNRMKTDLILLENQLPFFIIEKIYETAFPSSSRTFIELCFRQFHYYNVQHHSPHSELKHEILHFTDLLRHFCMPPREGDRTGLK
;
A
#
# COMPACT_ATOMS: atom_id res chain seq x y z
N MET A 1 11.22 -11.37 -4.42
CA MET A 1 10.21 -11.04 -3.39
C MET A 1 9.10 -12.06 -3.54
N ASN A 2 8.58 -12.65 -2.45
CA ASN A 2 7.41 -13.54 -2.53
C ASN A 2 6.28 -12.93 -1.70
N MET A 3 5.18 -12.56 -2.36
CA MET A 3 3.97 -12.01 -1.72
C MET A 3 2.91 -13.09 -1.46
N GLU A 4 3.26 -14.36 -1.53
CA GLU A 4 2.35 -15.47 -1.26
C GLU A 4 2.63 -16.16 0.06
N VAL A 5 1.58 -16.76 0.61
CA VAL A 5 1.66 -17.66 1.75
C VAL A 5 1.69 -19.08 1.22
N SER A 6 2.53 -19.94 1.80
CA SER A 6 2.58 -21.35 1.37
C SER A 6 1.24 -22.07 1.58
N ASP A 7 0.90 -22.98 0.68
CA ASP A 7 -0.34 -23.78 0.74
C ASP A 7 -0.57 -24.44 2.09
N GLN A 8 0.50 -24.97 2.71
CA GLN A 8 0.43 -25.62 4.01
C GLN A 8 -0.05 -24.66 5.11
N ASN A 9 0.47 -23.43 5.11
CA ASN A 9 0.07 -22.40 6.08
C ASN A 9 -1.37 -21.95 5.78
N ARG A 10 -1.70 -21.71 4.50
CA ARG A 10 -3.05 -21.31 4.11
C ARG A 10 -4.11 -22.35 4.49
N GLN A 11 -3.85 -23.64 4.24
CA GLN A 11 -4.76 -24.72 4.64
C GLN A 11 -4.94 -24.83 6.15
N SER A 12 -3.93 -24.45 6.93
CA SER A 12 -4.02 -24.46 8.39
C SER A 12 -4.93 -23.36 8.95
N ASN A 13 -4.98 -22.19 8.28
CA ASN A 13 -5.80 -21.05 8.71
C ASN A 13 -6.04 -20.06 7.57
N GLU A 14 -6.97 -20.38 6.67
CA GLU A 14 -7.28 -19.57 5.48
C GLU A 14 -7.76 -18.15 5.83
N GLU A 15 -8.55 -18.04 6.91
CA GLU A 15 -9.10 -16.76 7.37
C GLU A 15 -8.01 -15.78 7.80
N ALA A 16 -6.87 -16.27 8.31
CA ALA A 16 -5.75 -15.41 8.73
C ALA A 16 -5.00 -14.75 7.56
N TYR A 17 -5.18 -15.26 6.34
CA TYR A 17 -4.50 -14.75 5.13
C TYR A 17 -5.46 -14.12 4.13
N THR A 18 -6.76 -14.12 4.43
CA THR A 18 -7.79 -13.53 3.56
C THR A 18 -8.19 -12.14 4.07
N PRO A 19 -8.11 -11.08 3.26
CA PRO A 19 -8.55 -9.74 3.64
C PRO A 19 -10.05 -9.70 3.90
N GLN A 20 -10.46 -8.85 4.85
CA GLN A 20 -11.84 -8.81 5.34
C GLN A 20 -12.62 -7.56 4.90
N GLU A 21 -11.93 -6.45 4.69
CA GLU A 21 -12.52 -5.16 4.35
C GLU A 21 -12.12 -4.73 2.93
N ILE A 22 -10.84 -4.84 2.55
CA ILE A 22 -10.34 -4.33 1.27
C ILE A 22 -9.38 -5.27 0.56
N SER A 23 -9.65 -5.49 -0.74
CA SER A 23 -8.73 -6.18 -1.64
C SER A 23 -7.74 -5.20 -2.24
N ILE A 24 -6.46 -5.57 -2.26
CA ILE A 24 -5.35 -4.90 -2.92
C ILE A 24 -4.51 -5.94 -3.65
N GLY A 25 -4.20 -5.66 -4.91
CA GLY A 25 -3.49 -6.60 -5.77
C GLY A 25 -4.39 -7.73 -6.28
N PRO A 26 -3.78 -8.76 -6.90
CA PRO A 26 -4.49 -9.66 -7.81
C PRO A 26 -5.26 -10.79 -7.11
N PHE A 27 -4.80 -11.28 -5.96
CA PHE A 27 -5.31 -12.54 -5.39
C PHE A 27 -6.77 -12.49 -4.93
N HIS A 28 -7.19 -11.38 -4.33
CA HIS A 28 -8.51 -11.25 -3.72
C HIS A 28 -9.48 -10.38 -4.53
N ARG A 29 -9.10 -9.96 -5.74
CA ARG A 29 -9.87 -9.02 -6.57
C ARG A 29 -11.30 -9.50 -6.87
N ASN A 30 -11.47 -10.80 -7.08
CA ASN A 30 -12.77 -11.38 -7.42
C ASN A 30 -13.61 -11.78 -6.20
N ASN A 31 -13.19 -11.42 -4.98
CA ASN A 31 -13.92 -11.73 -3.77
C ASN A 31 -15.18 -10.85 -3.66
N GLN A 32 -16.35 -11.46 -3.84
CA GLN A 32 -17.64 -10.78 -3.78
C GLN A 32 -17.88 -10.03 -2.46
N LYS A 33 -17.29 -10.48 -1.35
CA LYS A 33 -17.42 -9.81 -0.05
C LYS A 33 -16.75 -8.43 -0.03
N LEU A 34 -15.74 -8.22 -0.88
CA LEU A 34 -14.89 -7.02 -0.91
C LEU A 34 -15.33 -6.02 -1.99
N GLN A 35 -16.28 -6.39 -2.86
CA GLN A 35 -16.74 -5.55 -3.98
C GLN A 35 -17.25 -4.17 -3.55
N LYS A 36 -17.85 -4.05 -2.36
CA LYS A 36 -18.32 -2.75 -1.85
C LYS A 36 -17.19 -1.72 -1.73
N MET A 37 -15.97 -2.17 -1.43
CA MET A 37 -14.81 -1.29 -1.33
C MET A 37 -14.21 -0.94 -2.69
N GLU A 38 -14.52 -1.69 -3.76
CA GLU A 38 -14.05 -1.36 -5.12
C GLU A 38 -14.65 -0.03 -5.61
N ASP A 39 -15.95 0.20 -5.39
CA ASP A 39 -16.59 1.49 -5.71
C ASP A 39 -15.96 2.65 -4.92
N PHE A 40 -15.58 2.39 -3.66
CA PHE A 40 -14.91 3.36 -2.82
C PHE A 40 -13.49 3.67 -3.32
N LYS A 41 -12.75 2.66 -3.80
CA LYS A 41 -11.45 2.85 -4.45
C LYS A 41 -11.55 3.70 -5.72
N LEU A 42 -12.57 3.48 -6.56
CA LEU A 42 -12.80 4.31 -7.76
C LEU A 42 -13.08 5.78 -7.44
N ARG A 43 -13.76 6.06 -6.32
CA ARG A 43 -13.92 7.44 -5.82
C ARG A 43 -12.57 8.04 -5.42
N TYR A 44 -11.69 7.26 -4.82
CA TYR A 44 -10.34 7.69 -4.44
C TYR A 44 -9.46 7.91 -5.67
N LEU A 45 -9.61 7.10 -6.72
CA LEU A 45 -8.94 7.33 -8.01
C LEU A 45 -9.32 8.70 -8.59
N LYS A 46 -10.62 9.05 -8.63
CA LYS A 46 -11.06 10.38 -9.11
C LYS A 46 -10.48 11.53 -8.28
N ARG A 47 -10.36 11.33 -6.96
CA ARG A 47 -9.73 12.32 -6.07
C ARG A 47 -8.22 12.43 -6.32
N PHE A 48 -7.55 11.30 -6.49
CA PHE A 48 -6.14 11.22 -6.82
C PHE A 48 -5.85 11.96 -8.14
N GLU A 49 -6.61 11.66 -9.20
CA GLU A 49 -6.53 12.32 -10.50
C GLU A 49 -6.72 13.84 -10.38
N GLY A 50 -7.71 14.30 -9.61
CA GLY A 50 -7.96 15.73 -9.39
C GLY A 50 -6.89 16.45 -8.55
N ARG A 51 -5.96 15.72 -7.91
CA ARG A 51 -4.87 16.27 -7.10
C ARG A 51 -3.49 16.06 -7.72
N ALA A 52 -3.35 15.08 -8.61
CA ALA A 52 -2.11 14.78 -9.29
C ALA A 52 -1.60 16.03 -10.03
N GLU A 53 -0.28 16.22 -10.00
CA GLU A 53 0.41 17.33 -10.66
C GLU A 53 0.78 16.97 -12.12
N THR A 54 0.69 15.69 -12.46
CA THR A 54 0.92 15.14 -13.81
C THR A 54 -0.37 14.56 -14.37
N LYS A 55 -0.35 14.18 -15.65
CA LYS A 55 -1.54 13.61 -16.27
C LYS A 55 -1.69 12.14 -15.92
N LEU A 56 -2.92 11.65 -15.93
CA LEU A 56 -3.20 10.25 -15.65
C LEU A 56 -2.47 9.32 -16.64
N GLU A 57 -2.30 9.75 -17.90
CA GLU A 57 -1.57 8.98 -18.92
C GLU A 57 -0.09 8.79 -18.57
N ASP A 58 0.56 9.78 -17.93
CA ASP A 58 1.96 9.65 -17.49
C ASP A 58 2.09 8.60 -16.37
N ILE A 59 1.08 8.52 -15.51
CA ILE A 59 1.00 7.55 -14.41
C ILE A 59 0.71 6.15 -14.95
N VAL A 60 -0.23 6.01 -15.89
CA VAL A 60 -0.50 4.74 -16.58
C VAL A 60 0.75 4.25 -17.29
N SER A 61 1.45 5.12 -18.03
CA SER A 61 2.69 4.76 -18.72
C SER A 61 3.79 4.30 -17.74
N THR A 62 3.86 4.91 -16.56
CA THR A 62 4.77 4.46 -15.48
C THR A 62 4.43 3.02 -15.04
N ILE A 63 3.15 2.68 -14.94
CA ILE A 63 2.69 1.35 -14.53
C ILE A 63 2.98 0.32 -15.63
N GLU A 64 2.63 0.63 -16.88
CA GLU A 64 2.90 -0.21 -18.05
C GLU A 64 4.39 -0.55 -18.17
N GLY A 65 5.26 0.43 -17.97
CA GLY A 65 6.71 0.24 -18.00
C GLY A 65 7.27 -0.68 -16.91
N GLU A 66 6.53 -0.88 -15.81
CA GLU A 66 6.93 -1.74 -14.68
C GLU A 66 6.11 -3.03 -14.58
N GLU A 67 5.16 -3.27 -15.49
CA GLU A 67 4.21 -4.38 -15.39
C GLU A 67 4.91 -5.73 -15.20
N GLU A 68 5.91 -6.03 -16.03
CA GLU A 68 6.67 -7.29 -15.96
C GLU A 68 7.33 -7.47 -14.59
N ARG A 69 8.03 -6.44 -14.10
CA ARG A 69 8.68 -6.46 -12.79
C ARG A 69 7.67 -6.62 -11.65
N VAL A 70 6.49 -6.01 -11.75
CA VAL A 70 5.42 -6.18 -10.77
C VAL A 70 4.90 -7.62 -10.79
N ARG A 71 4.70 -8.22 -11.97
CA ARG A 71 4.26 -9.63 -12.09
C ARG A 71 5.28 -10.61 -11.52
N GLU A 72 6.57 -10.38 -11.72
CA GLU A 72 7.66 -11.20 -11.15
C GLU A 72 7.71 -11.19 -9.61
N CYS A 73 7.01 -10.26 -8.96
CA CYS A 73 6.93 -10.22 -7.51
C CYS A 73 5.93 -11.23 -6.91
N TYR A 74 5.14 -11.90 -7.77
CA TYR A 74 4.21 -12.96 -7.44
C TYR A 74 4.78 -14.29 -7.96
N SER A 75 4.76 -15.35 -7.15
CA SER A 75 5.24 -16.68 -7.58
C SER A 75 4.25 -17.40 -8.48
N GLU A 76 2.94 -17.15 -8.31
CA GLU A 76 1.90 -17.66 -9.18
C GLU A 76 1.75 -16.81 -10.45
N THR A 77 1.39 -17.49 -11.53
CA THR A 77 1.10 -16.82 -12.80
C THR A 77 -0.22 -16.05 -12.70
N ILE A 78 -0.14 -14.72 -12.66
CA ILE A 78 -1.30 -13.85 -12.72
C ILE A 78 -1.91 -13.92 -14.12
N THR A 79 -3.09 -14.53 -14.25
CA THR A 79 -3.80 -14.72 -15.53
C THR A 79 -4.53 -13.46 -16.03
N LEU A 80 -4.36 -12.34 -15.34
CA LEU A 80 -5.02 -11.08 -15.68
C LEU A 80 -4.37 -10.46 -16.93
N GLY A 81 -5.20 -9.98 -17.87
CA GLY A 81 -4.73 -9.22 -19.04
C GLY A 81 -4.01 -7.94 -18.63
N SER A 82 -3.16 -7.40 -19.51
CA SER A 82 -2.33 -6.22 -19.23
C SER A 82 -3.18 -5.01 -18.82
N ASP A 83 -4.18 -4.62 -19.62
CA ASP A 83 -5.07 -3.49 -19.32
C ASP A 83 -5.75 -3.60 -17.94
N ASP A 84 -6.27 -4.79 -17.62
CA ASP A 84 -6.92 -5.05 -16.34
C ASP A 84 -5.93 -5.02 -15.17
N PHE A 85 -4.69 -5.46 -15.39
CA PHE A 85 -3.62 -5.47 -14.40
C PHE A 85 -3.07 -4.07 -14.14
N VAL A 86 -2.84 -3.28 -15.18
CA VAL A 86 -2.50 -1.85 -15.07
C VAL A 86 -3.61 -1.09 -14.34
N THR A 87 -4.87 -1.33 -14.71
CA THR A 87 -6.03 -0.72 -14.05
C THR A 87 -6.10 -1.10 -12.57
N MET A 88 -5.80 -2.36 -12.23
CA MET A 88 -5.73 -2.82 -10.83
C MET A 88 -4.73 -1.99 -10.03
N ILE A 89 -3.50 -1.90 -10.54
CA ILE A 89 -2.39 -1.23 -9.87
C ILE A 89 -2.74 0.24 -9.69
N LEU A 90 -3.26 0.88 -10.74
CA LEU A 90 -3.66 2.27 -10.70
C LEU A 90 -4.72 2.52 -9.61
N VAL A 91 -5.81 1.75 -9.60
CA VAL A 91 -6.91 1.91 -8.65
C VAL A 91 -6.42 1.67 -7.21
N ASP A 92 -5.68 0.58 -6.99
CA ASP A 92 -5.24 0.17 -5.67
C ASP A 92 -4.15 1.10 -5.10
N ALA A 93 -3.16 1.47 -5.90
CA ALA A 93 -2.11 2.40 -5.50
C ALA A 93 -2.67 3.80 -5.23
N SER A 94 -3.55 4.31 -6.11
CA SER A 94 -4.21 5.61 -5.91
C SER A 94 -5.01 5.63 -4.62
N PHE A 95 -5.74 4.55 -4.32
CA PHE A 95 -6.47 4.41 -3.07
C PHE A 95 -5.54 4.48 -1.85
N ILE A 96 -4.45 3.70 -1.84
CA ILE A 96 -3.48 3.66 -0.74
C ILE A 96 -2.86 5.05 -0.52
N ILE A 97 -2.41 5.69 -1.60
CA ILE A 97 -1.77 7.01 -1.56
C ILE A 97 -2.73 8.05 -0.98
N GLU A 98 -3.96 8.13 -1.50
CA GLU A 98 -4.95 9.10 -1.02
C GLU A 98 -5.38 8.82 0.41
N LEU A 99 -5.57 7.55 0.80
CA LEU A 99 -5.89 7.17 2.17
C LEU A 99 -4.79 7.64 3.14
N PHE A 100 -3.51 7.46 2.78
CA PHE A 100 -2.38 7.82 3.65
C PHE A 100 -2.19 9.34 3.70
N LYS A 101 -2.37 10.05 2.58
CA LYS A 101 -2.36 11.53 2.53
C LYS A 101 -3.46 12.14 3.39
N GLN A 102 -4.69 11.62 3.30
CA GLN A 102 -5.81 12.14 4.08
C GLN A 102 -5.64 11.96 5.58
N ASN A 103 -5.15 10.80 6.03
CA ASN A 103 -4.88 10.56 7.44
C ASN A 103 -3.82 11.53 8.00
N ASN A 104 -2.87 11.93 7.17
CA ASN A 104 -1.83 12.89 7.53
C ASN A 104 -2.33 14.33 7.65
N TRP A 105 -3.39 14.69 6.94
CA TRP A 105 -3.93 16.05 6.93
C TRP A 105 -5.30 16.17 7.62
N ARG A 106 -5.90 15.05 8.06
CA ARG A 106 -7.26 14.96 8.63
C ARG A 106 -8.34 15.58 7.74
N ILE A 107 -8.15 15.51 6.43
CA ILE A 107 -9.05 16.08 5.41
C ILE A 107 -10.00 14.99 4.95
N TRP A 108 -10.97 14.64 5.79
CA TRP A 108 -12.10 13.80 5.42
C TRP A 108 -13.33 14.64 5.19
N ASP A 109 -13.98 14.45 4.04
CA ASP A 109 -15.31 15.00 3.79
C ASP A 109 -16.39 14.21 4.54
N ASP A 110 -17.64 14.67 4.45
CA ASP A 110 -18.75 14.08 5.20
C ASP A 110 -19.00 12.61 4.80
N TYR A 111 -18.84 12.29 3.51
CA TYR A 111 -19.00 10.92 3.02
C TYR A 111 -17.84 10.02 3.48
N ASP A 112 -16.61 10.51 3.49
CA ASP A 112 -15.47 9.81 4.09
C ASP A 112 -15.74 9.52 5.56
N ARG A 113 -16.26 10.49 6.34
CA ARG A 113 -16.58 10.29 7.76
C ARG A 113 -17.74 9.32 8.00
N GLU A 114 -18.66 9.21 7.04
CA GLU A 114 -19.74 8.25 7.08
C GLU A 114 -19.20 6.82 6.99
N ILE A 115 -18.26 6.58 6.06
CA ILE A 115 -17.72 5.25 5.76
C ILE A 115 -16.50 4.91 6.63
N LEU A 116 -15.48 5.77 6.63
CA LEU A 116 -14.19 5.58 7.29
C LEU A 116 -14.25 5.80 8.80
N LYS A 117 -14.95 4.91 9.49
CA LYS A 117 -14.95 4.85 10.95
C LYS A 117 -13.56 4.41 11.44
N PRO A 118 -13.09 4.88 12.62
CA PRO A 118 -11.78 4.52 13.14
C PRO A 118 -11.50 3.00 13.19
N TRP A 119 -12.51 2.19 13.54
CA TRP A 119 -12.38 0.73 13.54
C TRP A 119 -12.16 0.15 12.14
N LEU A 120 -12.83 0.71 11.11
CA LEU A 120 -12.69 0.28 9.73
C LEU A 120 -11.30 0.64 9.21
N CYS A 121 -10.83 1.85 9.50
CA CYS A 121 -9.46 2.24 9.17
C CYS A 121 -8.43 1.30 9.80
N ASN A 122 -8.61 0.89 11.04
CA ASN A 122 -7.72 -0.07 11.70
C ASN A 122 -7.76 -1.45 11.02
N ARG A 123 -8.94 -1.96 10.66
CA ARG A 123 -9.07 -3.22 9.94
C ARG A 123 -8.46 -3.18 8.54
N MET A 124 -8.67 -2.10 7.79
CA MET A 124 -8.01 -1.91 6.50
C MET A 124 -6.48 -1.90 6.64
N LYS A 125 -5.91 -1.33 7.71
CA LYS A 125 -4.46 -1.43 7.96
C LYS A 125 -4.00 -2.87 8.17
N THR A 126 -4.82 -3.70 8.81
CA THR A 126 -4.54 -5.13 8.98
C THR A 126 -4.58 -5.86 7.64
N ASP A 127 -5.56 -5.55 6.78
CA ASP A 127 -5.63 -6.10 5.42
C ASP A 127 -4.41 -5.67 4.58
N LEU A 128 -3.96 -4.42 4.69
CA LEU A 128 -2.80 -3.90 3.95
C LEU A 128 -1.48 -4.59 4.30
N ILE A 129 -1.38 -5.31 5.42
CA ILE A 129 -0.14 -6.00 5.81
C ILE A 129 -0.19 -7.51 5.58
N LEU A 130 -1.29 -8.04 5.03
CA LEU A 130 -1.39 -9.44 4.60
C LEU A 130 -0.59 -9.64 3.32
N LEU A 131 0.24 -10.68 3.26
CA LEU A 131 1.14 -10.89 2.11
C LEU A 131 0.37 -10.98 0.78
N GLU A 132 -0.73 -11.72 0.76
CA GLU A 132 -1.56 -11.91 -0.43
C GLU A 132 -2.49 -10.71 -0.75
N ASN A 133 -2.37 -9.59 -0.04
CA ASN A 133 -3.22 -8.43 -0.21
C ASN A 133 -2.42 -7.13 -0.33
N GLN A 134 -1.37 -7.15 -1.16
CA GLN A 134 -0.44 -6.05 -1.33
C GLN A 134 -0.01 -5.89 -2.78
N LEU A 135 0.36 -4.66 -3.14
CA LEU A 135 1.21 -4.37 -4.28
C LEU A 135 2.66 -4.30 -3.81
N PRO A 136 3.65 -4.55 -4.70
CA PRO A 136 5.03 -4.23 -4.41
C PRO A 136 5.20 -2.77 -3.98
N PHE A 137 6.02 -2.51 -2.97
CA PHE A 137 6.18 -1.16 -2.45
C PHE A 137 6.71 -0.18 -3.52
N PHE A 138 7.67 -0.63 -4.32
CA PHE A 138 8.33 0.19 -5.33
C PHE A 138 7.35 0.78 -6.36
N ILE A 139 6.29 0.05 -6.75
CA ILE A 139 5.36 0.53 -7.77
C ILE A 139 4.46 1.64 -7.20
N ILE A 140 4.05 1.52 -5.94
CA ILE A 140 3.29 2.58 -5.26
C ILE A 140 4.16 3.83 -5.09
N GLU A 141 5.44 3.66 -4.75
CA GLU A 141 6.40 4.76 -4.64
C GLU A 141 6.62 5.46 -5.99
N LYS A 142 6.84 4.71 -7.07
CA LYS A 142 6.96 5.28 -8.42
C LYS A 142 5.71 6.05 -8.84
N ILE A 143 4.51 5.48 -8.62
CA ILE A 143 3.24 6.17 -8.91
C ILE A 143 3.14 7.47 -8.12
N TYR A 144 3.52 7.45 -6.83
CA TYR A 144 3.50 8.64 -5.99
C TYR A 144 4.46 9.73 -6.51
N GLU A 145 5.69 9.36 -6.85
CA GLU A 145 6.71 10.27 -7.39
C GLU A 145 6.30 10.87 -8.73
N THR A 146 5.76 10.04 -9.64
CA THR A 146 5.23 10.49 -10.93
C THR A 146 4.03 11.42 -10.73
N ALA A 147 3.13 11.13 -9.80
CA ALA A 147 1.92 11.92 -9.59
C ALA A 147 2.18 13.24 -8.84
N PHE A 148 3.19 13.31 -7.99
CA PHE A 148 3.49 14.47 -7.13
C PHE A 148 4.99 14.85 -7.13
N PRO A 149 5.58 15.18 -8.29
CA PRO A 149 7.00 15.53 -8.41
C PRO A 149 7.41 16.74 -7.55
N SER A 150 6.47 17.63 -7.20
CA SER A 150 6.74 18.79 -6.33
C SER A 150 6.52 18.49 -4.84
N SER A 151 6.15 17.26 -4.47
CA SER A 151 5.92 16.90 -3.08
C SER A 151 7.21 17.01 -2.26
N SER A 152 7.14 17.76 -1.16
CA SER A 152 8.23 17.82 -0.17
C SER A 152 8.33 16.56 0.70
N ARG A 153 7.38 15.61 0.55
CA ARG A 153 7.37 14.35 1.30
C ARG A 153 7.45 13.17 0.36
N THR A 154 8.15 12.14 0.77
CA THR A 154 8.23 10.86 0.06
C THR A 154 7.07 9.94 0.45
N PHE A 155 6.83 8.89 -0.35
CA PHE A 155 5.81 7.89 -0.02
C PHE A 155 6.15 7.12 1.27
N ILE A 156 7.43 6.81 1.51
CA ILE A 156 7.87 6.15 2.74
C ILE A 156 7.58 6.98 3.99
N GLU A 157 7.68 8.31 3.95
CA GLU A 157 7.29 9.17 5.06
C GLU A 157 5.80 9.10 5.38
N LEU A 158 4.94 8.97 4.36
CA LEU A 158 3.51 8.76 4.56
C LEU A 158 3.25 7.41 5.26
N CYS A 159 3.99 6.37 4.87
CA CYS A 159 3.90 5.04 5.47
C CYS A 159 4.33 5.02 6.94
N PHE A 160 5.45 5.67 7.28
CA PHE A 160 5.93 5.78 8.67
C PHE A 160 4.89 6.39 9.60
N ARG A 161 4.16 7.42 9.13
CA ARG A 161 3.08 8.03 9.92
C ARG A 161 1.87 7.11 10.03
N GLN A 162 1.48 6.48 8.92
CA GLN A 162 0.31 5.62 8.86
C GLN A 162 0.43 4.40 9.79
N PHE A 163 1.65 3.85 9.85
CA PHE A 163 2.00 2.67 10.63
C PHE A 163 2.80 3.00 11.90
N HIS A 164 2.77 4.26 12.37
CA HIS A 164 3.58 4.72 13.51
C HIS A 164 3.40 3.86 14.78
N TYR A 165 2.19 3.32 14.99
CA TYR A 165 1.89 2.46 16.14
C TYR A 165 2.73 1.17 16.16
N TYR A 166 3.12 0.67 14.98
CA TYR A 166 3.96 -0.51 14.84
C TYR A 166 5.46 -0.17 14.92
N ASN A 167 5.85 1.11 14.87
CA ASN A 167 7.24 1.57 14.95
C ASN A 167 7.77 1.57 16.39
N VAL A 168 7.85 0.38 16.97
CA VAL A 168 8.24 0.16 18.39
C VAL A 168 9.70 0.52 18.68
N GLN A 169 10.54 0.57 17.65
CA GLN A 169 11.95 0.98 17.77
C GLN A 169 12.18 2.47 17.46
N HIS A 170 11.11 3.23 17.19
CA HIS A 170 11.16 4.67 16.92
C HIS A 170 12.09 5.07 15.77
N HIS A 171 12.13 4.28 14.70
CA HIS A 171 12.90 4.60 13.50
C HIS A 171 12.44 5.91 12.86
N SER A 172 13.36 6.64 12.25
CA SER A 172 13.06 7.83 11.46
C SER A 172 12.88 7.45 9.99
N PRO A 173 11.92 8.03 9.25
CA PRO A 173 11.86 7.84 7.80
C PRO A 173 13.07 8.44 7.06
N HIS A 174 13.88 9.25 7.75
CA HIS A 174 15.10 9.88 7.20
C HIS A 174 16.38 9.11 7.55
N SER A 175 16.30 8.05 8.37
CA SER A 175 17.48 7.21 8.62
C SER A 175 17.70 6.25 7.46
N GLU A 176 18.97 5.87 7.24
CA GLU A 176 19.29 4.84 6.25
C GLU A 176 18.51 3.55 6.52
N LEU A 177 17.69 3.14 5.56
CA LEU A 177 17.04 1.84 5.60
C LEU A 177 18.12 0.76 5.48
N LYS A 178 17.99 -0.31 6.28
CA LYS A 178 18.94 -1.45 6.24
C LYS A 178 18.88 -2.19 4.90
N HIS A 179 17.72 -2.14 4.25
CA HIS A 179 17.39 -2.82 3.02
C HIS A 179 16.24 -2.08 2.33
N GLU A 180 16.06 -2.33 1.04
CA GLU A 180 14.90 -1.85 0.28
C GLU A 180 13.61 -2.43 0.87
N ILE A 181 12.63 -1.57 1.18
CA ILE A 181 11.33 -2.02 1.67
C ILE A 181 10.58 -2.66 0.51
N LEU A 182 10.25 -3.94 0.68
CA LEU A 182 9.64 -4.75 -0.37
C LEU A 182 8.10 -4.58 -0.44
N HIS A 183 7.46 -4.53 0.72
CA HIS A 183 6.01 -4.42 0.90
C HIS A 183 5.73 -3.96 2.36
N PHE A 184 4.48 -3.66 2.72
CA PHE A 184 4.14 -3.13 4.05
C PHE A 184 4.45 -4.11 5.20
N THR A 185 4.28 -5.42 5.01
CA THR A 185 4.71 -6.40 6.03
C THR A 185 6.22 -6.31 6.30
N ASP A 186 7.03 -6.04 5.27
CA ASP A 186 8.47 -5.87 5.41
C ASP A 186 8.84 -4.55 6.10
N LEU A 187 8.07 -3.48 5.84
CA LEU A 187 8.17 -2.24 6.62
C LEU A 187 7.89 -2.47 8.11
N LEU A 188 6.87 -3.26 8.45
CA LEU A 188 6.57 -3.61 9.84
C LEU A 188 7.69 -4.45 10.47
N ARG A 189 8.34 -5.35 9.70
CA ARG A 189 9.53 -6.07 10.18
C ARG A 189 10.67 -5.09 10.46
N HIS A 190 10.92 -4.13 9.57
CA HIS A 190 11.93 -3.09 9.79
C HIS A 190 11.68 -2.34 11.11
N PHE A 191 10.43 -1.96 11.39
CA PHE A 191 10.02 -1.31 12.63
C PHE A 191 10.27 -2.10 13.93
N CYS A 192 10.29 -3.42 13.85
CA CYS A 192 10.57 -4.29 14.99
C CYS A 192 12.08 -4.50 15.23
N MET A 193 12.92 -4.29 14.22
CA MET A 193 14.35 -4.56 14.30
C MET A 193 15.10 -3.42 15.00
N PRO A 194 16.04 -3.70 15.92
CA PRO A 194 16.75 -2.67 16.67
C PRO A 194 17.54 -1.70 15.76
N PRO A 195 17.65 -0.40 16.11
CA PRO A 195 18.48 0.58 15.40
C PRO A 195 19.97 0.19 15.39
N ARG A 196 20.77 0.75 14.46
CA ARG A 196 22.23 0.50 14.45
C ARG A 196 22.85 0.96 15.78
N GLU A 197 23.93 0.30 16.20
CA GLU A 197 24.80 0.82 17.27
C GLU A 197 25.49 2.08 16.74
N GLY A 198 24.86 3.23 16.97
CA GLY A 198 25.28 4.54 16.47
C GLY A 198 24.14 5.56 16.45
N ASP A 199 22.90 5.12 16.22
CA ASP A 199 21.70 5.98 16.17
C ASP A 199 21.09 6.23 17.56
N ARG A 200 21.67 5.67 18.63
CA ARG A 200 21.21 5.85 20.03
C ARG A 200 21.56 7.22 20.62
N THR A 201 21.97 8.20 19.83
CA THR A 201 22.25 9.55 20.30
C THR A 201 21.03 10.44 20.12
N GLY A 202 20.14 10.48 21.12
CA GLY A 202 19.00 11.40 21.05
C GLY A 202 18.07 11.48 22.25
N LEU A 203 18.25 10.68 23.30
CA LEU A 203 17.47 10.81 24.53
C LEU A 203 18.41 10.90 25.74
N LYS A 204 18.80 12.13 26.06
CA LYS A 204 19.12 12.56 27.42
C LYS A 204 18.04 13.53 27.87
#